data_AF-A0A3M6H2P8-F1
#
_entry.id   AF-A0A3M6H2P8-F1
#
_cell.length_a   1.000
_cell.length_b   1.000
_cell.length_c   1.000
_cell.angle_alpha   90.00
_cell.angle_beta   90.00
_cell.angle_gamma   90.00
#
_symmetry.space_group_name_H-M   'P 1'
#
loop_
_entity.id
_entity.type
_entity.pdbx_description
1 polymer ?
#
loop_
_entity_poly.entity_id
_entity_poly.type
_entity_poly.pdbx_seq_one_letter_code
_entity_poly.pdbx_strand_id
1 'polypeptide(L)'
;MGRSTWRTLTAGTWLSENSFEAGGTLARMIRPHERALALQVDEVIGASGQLSPGDYVDVLLYLPEDTSNPNRSSQVVVPALRVLGVGGLLGPDRNGKPVQDINADERLKQEQLRINARTVTVAVPEALLARLMLASQTGVLRLAVRSADEGNLQNYWASEAGSRDAAERLDSANRQLVSFRQLSLGPANSPTQGAATRTPRAVEVIRGNQITQQTP
;
A
#
# COMPACT_ATOMS: atom_id res chain seq x y z
N MET A 1 -9.88 -15.00 -38.15
CA MET A 1 -11.17 -14.31 -38.42
C MET A 1 -11.98 -14.30 -37.14
N GLY A 2 -12.56 -13.16 -36.74
CA GLY A 2 -13.37 -13.04 -35.49
C GLY A 2 -12.86 -12.08 -34.41
N ARG A 3 -11.98 -11.13 -34.70
CA ARG A 3 -11.50 -10.13 -33.72
C ARG A 3 -12.35 -8.85 -33.83
N SER A 4 -12.85 -8.35 -32.70
CA SER A 4 -13.59 -7.09 -32.61
C SER A 4 -12.70 -5.96 -32.08
N THR A 5 -12.93 -4.74 -32.54
CA THR A 5 -12.18 -3.56 -32.07
C THR A 5 -12.90 -2.95 -30.87
N TRP A 6 -12.13 -2.52 -29.87
CA TRP A 6 -12.68 -1.87 -28.67
C TRP A 6 -12.84 -0.35 -28.81
N ARG A 7 -12.42 0.19 -29.96
CA ARG A 7 -12.53 1.61 -30.33
C ARG A 7 -13.09 1.73 -31.75
N THR A 8 -13.80 2.83 -32.01
CA THR A 8 -14.19 3.23 -33.35
C THR A 8 -12.92 3.54 -34.17
N LEU A 9 -12.79 2.92 -35.34
CA LEU A 9 -11.68 3.17 -36.25
C LEU A 9 -12.18 4.00 -37.43
N THR A 10 -11.44 5.06 -37.77
CA THR A 10 -11.69 5.86 -38.96
C THR A 10 -11.06 5.20 -40.18
N ALA A 11 -11.67 5.36 -41.36
CA ALA A 11 -11.08 4.87 -42.61
C ALA A 11 -9.65 5.45 -42.79
N GLY A 12 -8.70 4.59 -43.19
CA GLY A 12 -7.28 4.97 -43.31
C GLY A 12 -6.44 4.77 -42.04
N THR A 13 -7.03 4.35 -40.92
CA THR A 13 -6.26 4.02 -39.70
C THR A 13 -5.50 2.71 -39.89
N TRP A 14 -4.18 2.73 -39.69
CA TRP A 14 -3.38 1.51 -39.66
C TRP A 14 -3.79 0.64 -38.46
N LEU A 15 -4.15 -0.61 -38.75
CA LEU A 15 -4.47 -1.60 -37.72
C LEU A 15 -3.17 -2.15 -37.13
N SER A 16 -3.01 -1.96 -35.82
CA SER A 16 -2.01 -2.68 -35.03
C SER A 16 -2.69 -3.68 -34.10
N GLU A 17 -1.93 -4.61 -33.55
CA GLU A 17 -2.41 -5.58 -32.56
C GLU A 17 -3.16 -4.89 -31.40
N ASN A 18 -2.62 -3.75 -30.95
CA ASN A 18 -3.20 -2.91 -29.90
C ASN A 18 -4.60 -2.36 -30.24
N SER A 19 -5.03 -2.34 -31.51
CA SER A 19 -6.39 -1.93 -31.91
C SER A 19 -7.46 -2.96 -31.56
N PHE A 20 -7.06 -4.19 -31.28
CA PHE A 20 -7.95 -5.30 -30.94
C PHE A 20 -7.93 -5.66 -29.45
N GLU A 21 -7.07 -5.01 -28.66
CA GLU A 21 -6.99 -5.23 -27.21
C GLU A 21 -7.83 -4.21 -26.44
N ALA A 22 -8.45 -4.66 -25.35
CA ALA A 22 -9.23 -3.80 -24.47
C ALA A 22 -8.32 -2.93 -23.58
N GLY A 23 -8.74 -1.68 -23.35
CA GLY A 23 -8.06 -0.75 -22.44
C GLY A 23 -6.85 -0.02 -23.05
N GLY A 24 -6.34 0.98 -22.30
CA GLY A 24 -5.12 1.72 -22.66
C GLY A 24 -3.84 0.95 -22.30
N THR A 25 -2.68 1.50 -22.67
CA THR A 25 -1.36 0.89 -22.41
C THR A 25 -1.16 0.53 -20.94
N LEU A 26 -1.39 1.48 -20.02
CA LEU A 26 -1.24 1.26 -18.58
C LEU A 26 -2.20 0.18 -18.04
N ALA A 27 -3.43 0.13 -18.53
CA ALA A 27 -4.41 -0.87 -18.12
C ALA A 27 -3.99 -2.29 -18.51
N ARG A 28 -3.24 -2.44 -19.61
CA ARG A 28 -2.68 -3.74 -20.05
C ARG A 28 -1.45 -4.16 -19.26
N MET A 29 -0.79 -3.24 -18.56
CA MET A 29 0.39 -3.54 -17.75
C MET A 29 0.05 -4.22 -16.42
N ILE A 30 -1.20 -4.14 -15.95
CA ILE A 30 -1.64 -4.64 -14.64
C ILE A 30 -2.46 -5.94 -14.75
N ARG A 31 -2.44 -6.73 -13.69
CA ARG A 31 -3.20 -7.97 -13.56
C ARG A 31 -4.67 -7.71 -13.24
N PRO A 32 -5.54 -8.73 -13.42
CA PRO A 32 -6.83 -8.74 -12.74
C PRO A 32 -6.64 -8.45 -11.25
N HIS A 33 -7.55 -7.67 -10.66
CA HIS A 33 -7.54 -7.25 -9.25
C HIS A 33 -6.39 -6.31 -8.83
N GLU A 34 -5.55 -5.88 -9.77
CA GLU A 34 -4.65 -4.74 -9.56
C GLU A 34 -5.29 -3.44 -10.09
N ARG A 35 -4.85 -2.31 -9.55
CA ARG A 35 -5.18 -0.96 -9.98
C ARG A 35 -3.88 -0.18 -10.13
N ALA A 36 -3.71 0.50 -11.27
CA ALA A 36 -2.58 1.39 -11.45
C ALA A 36 -2.86 2.70 -10.69
N LEU A 37 -2.01 3.05 -9.73
CA LEU A 37 -2.13 4.27 -8.95
C LEU A 37 -0.88 5.12 -9.11
N ALA A 38 -1.09 6.41 -9.44
CA ALA A 38 -0.01 7.40 -9.47
C ALA A 38 0.14 8.01 -8.07
N LEU A 39 1.32 7.83 -7.48
CA LEU A 39 1.68 8.38 -6.17
C LEU A 39 2.61 9.57 -6.36
N GLN A 40 2.32 10.67 -5.66
CA GLN A 40 3.29 11.74 -5.46
C GLN A 40 4.25 11.33 -4.34
N VAL A 41 5.54 11.41 -4.61
CA VAL A 41 6.61 10.98 -3.70
C VAL A 41 7.70 12.04 -3.61
N ASP A 42 8.38 12.06 -2.47
CA ASP A 42 9.47 13.00 -2.22
C ASP A 42 10.77 12.58 -2.95
N GLU A 43 11.42 13.55 -3.59
CA GLU A 43 12.53 13.40 -4.55
C GLU A 43 13.79 12.82 -3.90
N VAL A 44 14.02 13.10 -2.61
CA VAL A 44 15.23 12.69 -1.87
C VAL A 44 15.27 11.16 -1.66
N ILE A 45 14.13 10.48 -1.75
CA ILE A 45 13.98 9.10 -1.26
C ILE A 45 13.64 8.11 -2.38
N GLY A 46 13.31 8.61 -3.58
CA GLY A 46 13.15 7.80 -4.81
C GLY A 46 14.45 7.22 -5.37
N ALA A 47 15.39 6.85 -4.49
CA ALA A 47 16.72 6.36 -4.81
C ALA A 47 17.53 7.31 -5.72
N SER A 48 17.42 8.64 -5.54
CA SER A 48 18.19 9.62 -6.33
C SER A 48 18.09 9.42 -7.87
N GLY A 49 16.94 8.96 -8.36
CA GLY A 49 16.70 8.68 -9.78
C GLY A 49 17.05 7.26 -10.23
N GLN A 50 17.46 6.38 -9.32
CA GLN A 50 17.77 4.96 -9.59
C GLN A 50 16.52 4.09 -9.63
N LEU A 51 15.39 4.57 -9.10
CA LEU A 51 14.12 3.87 -9.19
C LEU A 51 13.74 3.66 -10.65
N SER A 52 13.53 2.41 -11.02
CA SER A 52 13.25 2.01 -12.40
C SER A 52 11.91 1.27 -12.48
N PRO A 53 11.17 1.42 -13.59
CA PRO A 53 10.00 0.58 -13.83
C PRO A 53 10.37 -0.91 -13.80
N GLY A 54 9.59 -1.71 -13.08
CA GLY A 54 9.88 -3.12 -12.79
C GLY A 54 10.39 -3.37 -11.37
N ASP A 55 10.90 -2.35 -10.69
CA ASP A 55 11.30 -2.46 -9.28
C ASP A 55 10.10 -2.75 -8.38
N TYR A 56 10.40 -3.36 -7.22
CA TYR A 56 9.45 -3.51 -6.14
C TYR A 56 9.78 -2.53 -5.04
N VAL A 57 8.76 -1.85 -4.52
CA VAL A 57 8.92 -0.84 -3.46
C VAL A 57 8.00 -1.11 -2.28
N ASP A 58 8.51 -0.86 -1.08
CA ASP A 58 7.68 -0.64 0.08
C ASP A 58 7.25 0.84 0.11
N VAL A 59 5.96 1.08 0.35
CA VAL A 59 5.43 2.43 0.54
C VAL A 59 5.37 2.73 2.02
N LEU A 60 6.12 3.75 2.43
CA LEU A 60 6.16 4.25 3.79
C LEU A 60 5.35 5.54 3.89
N LEU A 61 4.55 5.66 4.94
CA LEU A 61 3.90 6.89 5.34
C LEU A 61 4.71 7.50 6.47
N TYR A 62 5.19 8.71 6.23
CA TYR A 62 5.81 9.55 7.22
C TYR A 62 4.81 10.58 7.71
N LEU A 63 4.53 10.56 9.01
CA LEU A 63 3.68 11.53 9.69
C LEU A 63 4.57 12.48 10.48
N PRO A 64 4.61 13.78 10.10
CA PRO A 64 5.31 14.78 10.87
C PRO A 64 4.62 15.00 12.23
N GLU A 65 5.33 15.69 13.11
CA GLU A 65 4.74 16.23 14.33
C GLU A 65 3.82 17.41 13.96
N ASP A 66 2.62 17.43 14.54
CA ASP A 66 1.64 18.51 14.40
C ASP A 66 0.78 18.58 15.69
N THR A 67 -0.03 19.64 15.82
CA THR A 67 -1.00 19.86 16.90
C THR A 67 -1.88 18.63 17.16
N SER A 68 -2.23 17.88 16.11
CA SER A 68 -3.03 16.65 16.19
C SER A 68 -2.20 15.37 16.38
N ASN A 69 -0.89 15.42 16.13
CA ASN A 69 0.03 14.31 16.22
C ASN A 69 1.36 14.74 16.89
N PRO A 70 1.47 14.68 18.22
CA PRO A 70 2.65 15.16 18.94
C PRO A 70 3.91 14.31 18.73
N ASN A 71 3.80 13.16 18.08
CA ASN A 71 4.93 12.27 17.85
C ASN A 71 5.17 12.05 16.35
N ARG A 72 6.37 12.38 15.89
CA ARG A 72 6.83 12.00 14.56
C ARG A 72 6.84 10.47 14.42
N SER A 73 6.25 9.95 13.36
CA SER A 73 6.22 8.50 13.12
C SER A 73 6.40 8.15 11.65
N SER A 74 6.85 6.93 11.39
CA SER A 74 7.01 6.37 10.04
C SER A 74 6.61 4.91 10.08
N GLN A 75 5.81 4.47 9.11
CA GLN A 75 5.37 3.09 9.01
C GLN A 75 5.22 2.65 7.55
N VAL A 76 5.44 1.36 7.29
CA VAL A 76 5.12 0.76 6.00
C VAL A 76 3.61 0.61 5.88
N VAL A 77 3.01 1.26 4.88
CA VAL A 77 1.56 1.21 4.61
C VAL A 77 1.21 0.00 3.76
N VAL A 78 1.99 -0.18 2.69
CA VAL A 78 1.83 -1.28 1.74
C VAL A 78 3.21 -1.77 1.34
N PRO A 79 3.53 -3.05 1.59
CA PRO A 79 4.80 -3.61 1.17
C PRO A 79 4.76 -4.05 -0.31
N ALA A 80 5.94 -4.17 -0.93
CA ALA A 80 6.17 -4.90 -2.17
C ALA A 80 5.21 -4.58 -3.33
N LEU A 81 5.00 -3.30 -3.63
CA LEU A 81 4.29 -2.86 -4.82
C LEU A 81 5.22 -2.81 -6.03
N ARG A 82 4.74 -3.29 -7.19
CA ARG A 82 5.49 -3.21 -8.44
C ARG A 82 5.39 -1.81 -9.04
N VAL A 83 6.52 -1.24 -9.44
CA VAL A 83 6.57 0.02 -10.17
C VAL A 83 6.27 -0.22 -11.63
N LEU A 84 5.21 0.43 -12.13
CA LEU A 84 4.79 0.42 -13.52
C LEU A 84 5.47 1.54 -14.33
N GLY A 85 5.77 2.66 -13.68
CA GLY A 85 6.37 3.81 -14.32
C GLY A 85 6.88 4.86 -13.34
N VAL A 86 7.81 5.68 -13.81
CA VAL A 86 8.40 6.80 -13.05
C VAL A 86 8.35 8.04 -13.93
N GLY A 87 7.62 9.06 -13.49
CA GLY A 87 7.27 10.21 -14.32
C GLY A 87 6.49 9.78 -15.57
N GLY A 88 6.98 10.18 -16.75
CA GLY A 88 6.41 9.76 -18.04
C GLY A 88 6.93 8.42 -18.56
N LEU A 89 7.97 7.85 -17.94
CA LEU A 89 8.59 6.61 -18.40
C LEU A 89 7.82 5.40 -17.86
N LEU A 90 7.20 4.64 -18.76
CA LEU A 90 6.56 3.36 -18.42
C LEU A 90 7.51 2.20 -18.65
N GLY A 91 7.40 1.19 -17.79
CA GLY A 91 8.08 -0.09 -17.92
C GLY A 91 7.47 -1.00 -18.99
N PRO A 92 7.99 -2.22 -19.11
CA PRO A 92 7.42 -3.20 -20.02
C PRO A 92 6.03 -3.65 -19.56
N ASP A 93 5.28 -4.22 -20.50
CA ASP A 93 4.00 -4.88 -20.21
C ASP A 93 4.19 -6.16 -19.40
N ARG A 94 3.09 -6.88 -19.20
CA ARG A 94 3.06 -8.15 -18.48
C ARG A 94 3.87 -9.26 -19.15
N ASN A 95 4.18 -9.11 -20.43
CA ASN A 95 4.90 -10.06 -21.27
C ASN A 95 6.37 -9.64 -21.47
N GLY A 96 6.81 -8.58 -20.80
CA GLY A 96 8.18 -8.07 -20.93
C GLY A 96 8.42 -7.21 -22.18
N LYS A 97 7.37 -6.89 -22.95
CA LYS A 97 7.49 -6.09 -24.18
C LYS A 97 7.43 -4.59 -23.85
N PRO A 98 8.19 -3.74 -24.56
CA PRO A 98 8.08 -2.30 -24.39
C PRO A 98 6.66 -1.82 -24.74
N VAL A 99 6.08 -0.97 -23.89
CA VAL A 99 4.72 -0.41 -24.09
C VAL A 99 4.68 0.92 -24.84
N GLN A 100 5.85 1.53 -25.02
CA GLN A 100 6.01 2.80 -25.73
C GLN A 100 6.90 2.57 -26.95
N ASP A 101 6.34 2.77 -28.14
CA ASP A 101 7.09 2.84 -29.40
C ASP A 101 7.63 4.28 -29.56
N ILE A 102 8.62 4.62 -28.74
CA ILE A 102 9.29 5.93 -28.78
C ILE A 102 10.72 5.77 -29.30
N ASN A 103 11.17 6.75 -30.06
CA ASN A 103 12.49 6.74 -30.68
C ASN A 103 13.59 6.83 -29.61
N ALA A 104 14.83 6.47 -29.97
CA ALA A 104 15.97 6.48 -29.05
C ALA A 104 16.20 7.86 -28.40
N ASP A 105 16.05 8.95 -29.16
CA ASP A 105 16.19 10.32 -28.65
C ASP A 105 15.09 10.68 -27.64
N GLU A 106 13.84 10.26 -27.89
CA GLU A 106 12.73 10.48 -26.98
C GLU A 106 12.88 9.66 -25.70
N ARG A 107 13.36 8.41 -25.82
CA ARG A 107 13.73 7.57 -24.67
C ARG A 107 14.76 8.28 -23.80
N LEU A 108 15.84 8.79 -24.40
CA LEU A 108 16.90 9.48 -23.67
C LEU A 108 16.38 10.75 -22.97
N LYS A 109 15.46 11.48 -23.60
CA LYS A 109 14.82 12.65 -22.98
C LYS A 109 13.94 12.24 -21.79
N GLN A 110 13.15 11.19 -21.91
CA GLN A 110 12.34 10.69 -20.78
C GLN A 110 13.20 10.17 -19.63
N GLU A 111 14.32 9.52 -19.94
CA GLU A 111 15.30 9.05 -18.96
C GLU A 111 15.89 10.22 -18.15
N GLN A 112 16.25 11.32 -18.80
CA GLN A 112 16.73 12.53 -18.13
C GLN A 112 15.65 13.16 -17.24
N LEU A 113 14.39 13.19 -17.70
CA LEU A 113 13.26 13.70 -16.92
C LEU A 113 12.94 12.80 -15.72
N ARG A 114 13.27 11.50 -15.77
CA ARG A 114 13.04 10.56 -14.67
C ARG A 114 13.78 10.95 -13.39
N ILE A 115 14.98 11.52 -13.52
CA ILE A 115 15.82 11.89 -12.37
C ILE A 115 15.09 12.87 -11.43
N ASN A 116 14.27 13.76 -12.00
CA ASN A 116 13.49 14.75 -11.25
C ASN A 116 12.00 14.36 -11.12
N ALA A 117 11.65 13.11 -11.43
CA ALA A 117 10.27 12.67 -11.39
C ALA A 117 9.80 12.50 -9.94
N ARG A 118 8.73 13.20 -9.60
CA ARG A 118 8.09 13.12 -8.27
C ARG A 118 6.85 12.24 -8.26
N THR A 119 6.56 11.61 -9.40
CA THR A 119 5.37 10.79 -9.57
C THR A 119 5.78 9.38 -9.96
N VAL A 120 5.30 8.39 -9.22
CA VAL A 120 5.55 6.97 -9.48
C VAL A 120 4.22 6.28 -9.65
N THR A 121 4.08 5.55 -10.76
CA THR A 121 2.89 4.74 -11.02
C THR A 121 3.17 3.32 -10.53
N VAL A 122 2.35 2.82 -9.62
CA VAL A 122 2.50 1.48 -9.01
C VAL A 122 1.28 0.61 -9.30
N ALA A 123 1.49 -0.71 -9.35
CA ALA A 123 0.42 -1.69 -9.39
C ALA A 123 -0.02 -2.03 -7.97
N VAL A 124 -1.26 -1.68 -7.61
CA VAL A 124 -1.81 -1.82 -6.27
C VAL A 124 -2.90 -2.89 -6.26
N PRO A 125 -2.82 -3.92 -5.41
CA PRO A 125 -3.94 -4.84 -5.22
C PRO A 125 -5.18 -4.10 -4.72
N GLU A 126 -6.36 -4.45 -5.25
CA GLU A 126 -7.63 -3.77 -4.96
C GLU A 126 -7.91 -3.73 -3.44
N ALA A 127 -7.55 -4.79 -2.71
CA ALA A 127 -7.72 -4.88 -1.26
C ALA A 127 -6.89 -3.86 -0.46
N LEU A 128 -5.80 -3.33 -1.05
CA LEU A 128 -4.88 -2.40 -0.39
C LEU A 128 -5.04 -0.95 -0.90
N LEU A 129 -5.84 -0.74 -1.95
CA LEU A 129 -6.00 0.55 -2.60
C LEU A 129 -6.53 1.63 -1.64
N ALA A 130 -7.62 1.35 -0.91
CA ALA A 130 -8.24 2.32 -0.02
C ALA A 130 -7.29 2.79 1.08
N ARG A 131 -6.48 1.88 1.63
CA ARG A 131 -5.46 2.19 2.64
C ARG A 131 -4.40 3.13 2.08
N LEU A 132 -3.92 2.86 0.86
CA LEU A 132 -2.91 3.68 0.21
C LEU A 132 -3.44 5.07 -0.16
N MET A 133 -4.69 5.15 -0.64
CA MET A 133 -5.37 6.42 -0.90
C MET A 133 -5.52 7.26 0.37
N LEU A 134 -5.92 6.64 1.49
CA LEU A 134 -5.98 7.34 2.77
C LEU A 134 -4.59 7.83 3.20
N ALA A 135 -3.58 6.96 3.13
CA ALA A 135 -2.21 7.32 3.48
C ALA A 135 -1.69 8.52 2.67
N SER A 136 -1.99 8.58 1.36
CA SER A 136 -1.60 9.69 0.48
C SER A 136 -2.19 11.05 0.88
N GLN A 137 -3.31 11.05 1.62
CA GLN A 137 -3.95 12.28 2.08
C GLN A 137 -3.48 12.70 3.48
N THR A 138 -2.96 11.76 4.27
CA THR A 138 -2.64 11.98 5.69
C THR A 138 -1.22 12.46 5.97
N GLY A 139 -0.29 12.27 5.04
CA GLY A 139 1.11 12.63 5.27
C GLY A 139 1.97 12.47 4.04
N VAL A 140 3.29 12.38 4.24
CA VAL A 140 4.26 12.30 3.15
C VAL A 140 4.56 10.85 2.84
N LEU A 141 4.35 10.45 1.59
CA LEU A 141 4.72 9.12 1.11
C LEU A 141 6.19 9.07 0.71
N ARG A 142 6.84 7.97 1.09
CA ARG A 142 8.23 7.65 0.78
C ARG A 142 8.31 6.23 0.23
N LEU A 143 9.24 5.99 -0.69
CA LEU A 143 9.43 4.69 -1.30
C LEU A 143 10.76 4.09 -0.85
N ALA A 144 10.77 2.80 -0.53
CA ALA A 144 12.00 2.05 -0.31
C ALA A 144 12.07 0.90 -1.32
N VAL A 145 13.13 0.85 -2.12
CA VAL A 145 13.34 -0.22 -3.11
C VAL A 145 13.69 -1.52 -2.39
N ARG A 146 13.04 -2.61 -2.78
CA ARG A 146 13.28 -3.95 -2.24
C ARG A 146 14.36 -4.66 -3.05
N SER A 147 15.06 -5.59 -2.40
CA SER A 147 16.14 -6.33 -3.04
C SER A 147 15.63 -7.21 -4.18
N ALA A 148 16.40 -7.29 -5.26
CA ALA A 148 16.17 -8.22 -6.36
C ALA A 148 16.27 -9.70 -5.90
N ASP A 149 17.05 -9.98 -4.85
CA ASP A 149 17.25 -11.35 -4.32
C ASP A 149 15.98 -11.93 -3.68
N GLU A 150 15.00 -11.09 -3.36
CA GLU A 150 13.70 -11.55 -2.86
C GLU A 150 12.84 -12.22 -3.95
N GLY A 151 13.23 -12.11 -5.22
CA GLY A 151 12.57 -12.81 -6.31
C GLY A 151 11.17 -12.28 -6.66
N ASN A 152 10.77 -11.10 -6.16
CA ASN A 152 9.40 -10.61 -6.29
C ASN A 152 8.97 -10.44 -7.77
N LEU A 153 9.86 -9.95 -8.63
CA LEU A 153 9.58 -9.79 -10.06
C LEU A 153 9.51 -11.13 -10.79
N GLN A 154 10.42 -12.06 -10.48
CA GLN A 154 10.43 -13.40 -11.06
C GLN A 154 9.18 -14.18 -10.65
N ASN A 155 8.81 -14.12 -9.37
CA ASN A 155 7.59 -14.71 -8.84
C ASN A 155 6.34 -14.13 -9.50
N TYR A 156 6.33 -12.81 -9.76
CA TYR A 156 5.27 -12.20 -10.55
C TYR A 156 5.23 -12.88 -11.92
N TRP A 157 6.27 -12.82 -12.76
CA TRP A 157 6.20 -13.44 -14.09
C TRP A 157 5.92 -14.95 -14.12
N ALA A 158 6.39 -15.70 -13.11
CA ALA A 158 6.16 -17.15 -13.01
C ALA A 158 4.74 -17.51 -12.56
N SER A 159 4.02 -16.58 -11.94
CA SER A 159 2.73 -16.88 -11.32
C SER A 159 1.55 -16.76 -12.27
N GLU A 160 0.63 -17.71 -12.17
CA GLU A 160 -0.60 -17.78 -12.94
C GLU A 160 -1.57 -16.64 -12.57
N ALA A 161 -2.53 -16.36 -13.44
CA ALA A 161 -3.60 -15.39 -13.21
C ALA A 161 -4.51 -15.86 -12.05
N GLY A 162 -4.11 -15.61 -10.81
CA GLY A 162 -4.82 -16.04 -9.60
C GLY A 162 -3.94 -16.18 -8.36
N SER A 163 -2.61 -16.19 -8.50
CA SER A 163 -1.72 -16.09 -7.37
C SER A 163 -1.88 -14.76 -6.64
N ARG A 164 -1.88 -14.78 -5.30
CA ARG A 164 -1.87 -13.53 -4.50
C ARG A 164 -0.60 -12.73 -4.76
N ASP A 165 -0.76 -11.43 -4.96
CA ASP A 165 0.35 -10.50 -5.14
C ASP A 165 1.30 -10.50 -3.94
N ALA A 166 2.56 -10.17 -4.19
CA ALA A 166 3.59 -10.09 -3.15
C ALA A 166 3.15 -9.17 -2.00
N ALA A 167 2.57 -8.01 -2.33
CA ALA A 167 2.04 -7.06 -1.37
C ALA A 167 0.97 -7.66 -0.45
N GLU A 168 -0.01 -8.39 -1.00
CA GLU A 168 -1.07 -9.02 -0.19
C GLU A 168 -0.54 -10.14 0.71
N ARG A 169 0.41 -10.94 0.19
CA ARG A 169 1.05 -12.01 0.94
C ARG A 169 1.83 -11.46 2.13
N LEU A 170 2.65 -10.43 1.89
CA LEU A 170 3.44 -9.79 2.94
C LEU A 170 2.55 -9.05 3.95
N ASP A 171 1.53 -8.32 3.50
CA ASP A 171 0.60 -7.62 4.41
C ASP A 171 -0.16 -8.62 5.30
N SER A 172 -0.60 -9.74 4.74
CA SER A 172 -1.27 -10.81 5.51
C SER A 172 -0.33 -11.44 6.54
N ALA A 173 0.92 -11.73 6.16
CA ALA A 173 1.93 -12.24 7.08
C ALA A 173 2.23 -11.24 8.21
N ASN A 174 2.35 -9.95 7.89
CA ASN A 174 2.59 -8.92 8.89
C ASN A 174 1.43 -8.82 9.89
N ARG A 175 0.17 -8.84 9.42
CA ARG A 175 -1.01 -8.84 10.30
C ARG A 175 -1.07 -10.06 11.21
N GLN A 176 -0.73 -11.24 10.68
CA GLN A 176 -0.68 -12.48 11.47
C GLN A 176 0.35 -12.37 12.60
N LEU A 177 1.53 -11.85 12.32
CA LEU A 177 2.58 -11.64 13.34
C LEU A 177 2.12 -10.69 14.47
N VAL A 178 1.45 -9.58 14.12
CA VAL A 178 0.89 -8.65 15.11
C VAL A 178 -0.15 -9.35 15.98
N SER A 179 -1.09 -10.09 15.35
CA SER A 179 -2.13 -10.83 16.08
C SER A 179 -1.55 -11.90 17.01
N PHE A 180 -0.56 -12.65 16.57
CA PHE A 180 0.09 -13.69 17.37
C PHE A 180 0.79 -13.09 18.60
N ARG A 181 1.55 -12.00 18.43
CA ARG A 181 2.20 -11.31 19.55
C ARG A 181 1.20 -10.83 20.59
N GLN A 182 0.06 -10.29 20.15
CA GLN A 182 -1.02 -9.82 21.02
C GLN A 182 -1.75 -10.97 21.74
N LEU A 183 -1.77 -12.17 21.16
CA LEU A 183 -2.32 -13.36 21.81
C LEU A 183 -1.33 -14.01 22.78
N SER A 184 -0.02 -13.97 22.48
CA SER A 184 1.03 -14.53 23.34
C SER A 184 1.40 -13.64 24.53
N LEU A 185 1.15 -12.33 24.42
CA LEU A 185 1.24 -11.38 25.51
C LEU A 185 -0.16 -11.23 26.10
N GLY A 186 -0.46 -11.99 27.16
CA GLY A 186 -1.70 -11.84 27.93
C GLY A 186 -1.96 -10.38 28.36
N PRO A 187 -3.20 -10.03 28.73
CA PRO A 187 -3.68 -8.66 28.71
C PRO A 187 -2.89 -7.75 29.66
N ALA A 188 -2.19 -6.76 29.10
CA ALA A 188 -1.77 -5.58 29.85
C ALA A 188 -2.91 -4.54 29.78
N ASN A 189 -3.66 -4.47 30.89
CA ASN A 189 -4.65 -3.47 31.30
C ASN A 189 -5.96 -3.34 30.51
N SER A 190 -7.01 -3.78 31.21
CA SER A 190 -8.38 -3.29 31.09
C SER A 190 -8.44 -1.76 31.05
N PRO A 191 -9.33 -1.15 30.23
CA PRO A 191 -9.61 0.28 30.34
C PRO A 191 -10.16 0.56 31.75
N THR A 192 -9.54 1.52 32.43
CA THR A 192 -10.07 2.16 33.64
C THR A 192 -11.42 2.79 33.31
N GLN A 193 -12.50 2.02 33.48
CA GLN A 193 -13.83 2.59 33.62
C GLN A 193 -14.04 2.97 35.08
N GLY A 194 -14.20 4.27 35.30
CA GLY A 194 -15.01 4.86 36.36
C GLY A 194 -14.72 4.39 37.78
N ALA A 195 -14.07 5.25 38.56
CA ALA A 195 -14.15 5.22 40.01
C ALA A 195 -15.63 5.25 40.45
N ALA A 196 -16.21 4.08 40.71
CA ALA A 196 -17.38 3.95 41.56
C ALA A 196 -16.86 3.78 42.98
N THR A 197 -17.06 4.81 43.80
CA THR A 197 -16.87 4.81 45.25
C THR A 197 -17.62 3.62 45.86
N ARG A 198 -16.88 2.57 46.19
CA ARG A 198 -17.40 1.42 46.92
C ARG A 198 -17.54 1.83 48.38
N THR A 199 -18.77 2.16 48.79
CA THR A 199 -19.16 2.36 50.18
C THR A 199 -18.72 1.16 51.04
N PRO A 200 -18.18 1.39 52.24
CA PRO A 200 -17.81 0.29 53.13
C PRO A 200 -19.09 -0.41 53.61
N ARG A 201 -19.14 -1.74 53.41
CA ARG A 201 -20.21 -2.58 53.96
C ARG A 201 -19.98 -2.74 55.46
N ALA A 202 -20.97 -2.39 56.27
CA ALA A 202 -20.97 -2.63 57.70
C ALA A 202 -20.99 -4.13 57.99
N VAL A 203 -20.04 -4.59 58.80
CA VAL A 203 -20.04 -5.95 59.36
C VAL A 203 -20.93 -5.91 60.60
N GLU A 204 -22.09 -6.56 60.53
CA GLU A 204 -22.95 -6.76 61.69
C GLU A 204 -22.42 -7.95 62.50
N VAL A 205 -21.85 -7.66 63.68
CA VAL A 205 -21.47 -8.68 64.66
C VAL A 205 -22.65 -8.88 65.61
N ILE A 206 -23.39 -9.96 65.42
CA ILE A 206 -24.41 -10.40 66.37
C ILE A 206 -23.69 -11.01 67.57
N ARG A 207 -23.43 -10.19 68.59
CA ARG A 207 -23.22 -10.69 69.95
C ARG A 207 -24.51 -10.51 70.70
N GLY A 208 -25.06 -11.62 71.21
CA GLY A 208 -26.22 -11.59 72.07
C GLY A 208 -25.97 -10.68 73.27
N ASN A 209 -27.01 -9.92 73.60
CA ASN A 209 -27.22 -9.08 74.77
C ASN A 209 -26.81 -7.59 74.68
N GLN A 210 -27.86 -6.79 74.44
CA GLN A 210 -28.16 -5.44 74.97
C GLN A 210 -27.98 -4.21 74.03
N ILE A 211 -29.16 -3.71 73.62
CA ILE A 211 -29.64 -2.33 73.43
C ILE A 211 -28.72 -1.15 73.84
N THR A 212 -28.51 -0.19 72.92
CA THR A 212 -29.09 1.19 72.94
C THR A 212 -28.65 2.01 71.70
N GLN A 213 -29.55 2.87 71.21
CA GLN A 213 -29.33 3.83 70.10
C GLN A 213 -28.49 5.04 70.55
N GLN A 214 -27.75 5.69 69.65
CA GLN A 214 -27.79 7.16 69.46
C GLN A 214 -27.00 7.66 68.21
N THR A 215 -27.70 8.53 67.47
CA THR A 215 -27.35 9.49 66.39
C THR A 215 -26.33 10.56 66.87
N PRO A 216 -25.70 11.42 66.03
CA PRO A 216 -25.77 11.61 64.57
C PRO A 216 -24.49 11.27 63.78
#